data_AF-K1ZAN4-F1
#
_entry.id   AF-K1ZAN4-F1
#
_cell.length_a   1.000
_cell.length_b   1.000
_cell.length_c   1.000
_cell.angle_alpha   90.00
_cell.angle_beta   90.00
_cell.angle_gamma   90.00
#
_symmetry.space_group_name_H-M   'P 1'
#
loop_
_entity.id
_entity.type
_entity.pdbx_description
1 polymer ?
#
loop_
_entity_poly.entity_id
_entity_poly.type
_entity_poly.pdbx_seq_one_letter_code
_entity_poly.pdbx_strand_id
1 'polypeptide(L)'
;MSGMFLKRQIRERKVFSGTLLLSGAGILAALFFYLYTNFGVWLLGGWYPKTGDGLLACYIAGLPFLRFNLLGNLIAVPVISATFLNIWKKLSNFVYQKNKIQNSNLKI
;
A
#
# COMPACT_ATOMS: atom_id res chain seq x y z
N MET A 1 28.23 4.93 -22.44
CA MET A 1 27.39 3.85 -21.85
C MET A 1 26.98 4.06 -20.38
N SER A 2 27.76 4.73 -19.53
CA SER A 2 27.48 4.82 -18.06
C SER A 2 26.18 5.57 -17.63
N GLY A 3 25.83 6.70 -18.27
CA GLY A 3 24.73 7.57 -17.80
C GLY A 3 23.31 7.01 -17.96
N MET A 4 23.07 6.11 -18.92
CA MET A 4 21.75 5.53 -19.18
C MET A 4 21.39 4.45 -18.15
N PHE A 5 22.38 3.66 -17.73
CA PHE A 5 22.21 2.65 -16.68
C PHE A 5 21.93 3.30 -15.31
N LEU A 6 22.60 4.40 -14.96
CA LEU A 6 22.35 5.12 -13.71
C LEU A 6 20.92 5.67 -13.63
N LYS A 7 20.42 6.31 -14.71
CA LYS A 7 19.05 6.84 -14.74
C LYS A 7 17.99 5.75 -14.60
N ARG A 8 18.24 4.57 -15.18
CA ARG A 8 17.39 3.38 -15.00
C ARG A 8 17.41 2.93 -13.53
N GLN A 9 18.59 2.78 -12.94
CA GLN A 9 18.78 2.29 -11.59
C GLN A 9 18.15 3.20 -10.52
N ILE A 10 18.29 4.52 -10.65
CA ILE A 10 17.64 5.50 -9.74
C ILE A 10 16.11 5.40 -9.82
N ARG A 11 15.58 5.20 -11.04
CA ARG A 11 14.14 5.08 -11.26
C ARG A 11 13.57 3.78 -10.70
N GLU A 12 14.27 2.65 -10.83
CA GLU A 12 13.86 1.39 -10.18
C GLU A 12 13.92 1.49 -8.66
N ARG A 13 14.94 2.17 -8.10
CA ARG A 13 15.00 2.41 -6.65
C ARG A 13 13.78 3.18 -6.14
N LYS A 14 13.28 4.18 -6.89
CA LYS A 14 12.06 4.92 -6.49
C LYS A 14 10.80 4.04 -6.48
N VAL A 15 10.65 3.14 -7.46
CA VAL A 15 9.52 2.19 -7.47
C VAL A 15 9.61 1.25 -6.28
N PHE A 16 10.79 0.65 -6.05
CA PHE A 16 11.01 -0.25 -4.94
C PHE A 16 10.77 0.42 -3.57
N SER A 17 11.35 1.61 -3.34
CA SER A 17 11.16 2.36 -2.10
C SER A 17 9.70 2.78 -1.89
N GLY A 18 8.98 3.15 -2.96
CA GLY A 18 7.55 3.47 -2.90
C GLY A 18 6.69 2.26 -2.52
N THR A 19 6.92 1.11 -3.16
CA THR A 19 6.25 -0.15 -2.83
C THR A 19 6.51 -0.59 -1.40
N LEU A 20 7.75 -0.46 -0.91
CA LEU A 20 8.11 -0.82 0.46
C LEU A 20 7.40 0.06 1.48
N LEU A 21 7.38 1.38 1.24
CA LEU A 21 6.69 2.35 2.10
C LEU A 21 5.18 2.04 2.19
N LEU A 22 4.54 1.79 1.05
CA LEU A 22 3.12 1.47 1.00
C LEU A 22 2.80 0.14 1.69
N SER A 23 3.67 -0.86 1.54
CA SER A 23 3.52 -2.15 2.23
C SER A 23 3.57 -1.99 3.76
N GLY A 24 4.48 -1.16 4.26
CA GLY A 24 4.52 -0.78 5.68
C GLY A 24 3.24 -0.09 6.14
N ALA A 25 2.71 0.83 5.34
CA ALA A 25 1.42 1.47 5.62
C ALA A 25 0.25 0.46 5.64
N GLY A 26 0.27 -0.56 4.77
CA GLY A 26 -0.72 -1.64 4.76
C GLY A 26 -0.72 -2.46 6.05
N ILE A 27 0.45 -2.76 6.61
CA ILE A 27 0.57 -3.45 7.91
C ILE A 27 -0.02 -2.58 9.02
N LEU A 28 0.36 -1.30 9.07
CA LEU A 28 -0.15 -0.36 10.07
C LEU A 28 -1.67 -0.20 9.97
N ALA A 29 -2.22 -0.13 8.77
CA ALA A 29 -3.65 -0.04 8.53
C ALA A 29 -4.40 -1.30 9.03
N ALA A 30 -3.85 -2.50 8.79
CA ALA A 30 -4.43 -3.76 9.27
C ALA A 30 -4.47 -3.81 10.81
N LEU A 31 -3.36 -3.43 11.47
CA LEU A 31 -3.28 -3.37 12.93
C LEU A 31 -4.24 -2.32 13.51
N PHE A 32 -4.27 -1.12 12.93
CA PHE A 32 -5.18 -0.06 13.35
C PHE A 32 -6.64 -0.49 13.19
N PHE A 33 -7.00 -1.06 12.05
CA PHE A 33 -8.35 -1.57 11.80
C PHE A 33 -8.75 -2.62 12.84
N TYR A 34 -7.87 -3.59 13.12
CA TYR A 34 -8.12 -4.61 14.13
C TYR A 34 -8.35 -4.01 15.53
N LEU A 35 -7.49 -3.09 15.96
CA LEU A 35 -7.65 -2.41 17.24
C LEU A 35 -8.95 -1.61 17.31
N TYR A 36 -9.17 -0.75 16.31
CA TYR A 36 -10.29 0.17 16.29
C TYR A 36 -11.64 -0.56 16.20
N THR A 37 -11.76 -1.56 15.34
CA THR A 37 -13.02 -2.28 15.14
C THR A 37 -13.39 -3.20 16.30
N ASN A 38 -12.44 -3.93 16.88
CA ASN A 38 -12.72 -4.76 18.06
C ASN A 38 -13.03 -3.91 19.29
N PHE A 39 -12.35 -2.76 19.45
CA PHE A 39 -12.74 -1.79 20.47
C PHE A 39 -14.17 -1.29 20.25
N GLY A 40 -14.56 -0.99 19.00
CA GLY A 40 -15.93 -0.64 18.65
C GLY A 40 -16.95 -1.74 18.96
N VAL A 41 -16.63 -3.01 18.67
CA VAL A 41 -17.50 -4.16 19.01
C VAL A 41 -17.67 -4.28 20.52
N TRP A 42 -16.60 -4.13 21.30
CA TRP A 42 -16.68 -4.14 22.76
C TRP A 42 -17.44 -2.93 23.31
N LEU A 43 -17.25 -1.73 22.75
CA LEU A 43 -17.84 -0.49 23.28
C LEU A 43 -19.31 -0.29 22.88
N LEU A 44 -19.67 -0.63 21.64
CA LEU A 44 -21.00 -0.40 21.09
C LEU A 44 -21.86 -1.67 21.02
N GLY A 45 -21.22 -2.84 20.91
CA GLY A 45 -21.92 -4.12 20.86
C GLY A 45 -22.45 -4.59 22.22
N GLY A 46 -23.25 -5.65 22.20
CA GLY A 46 -23.81 -6.31 23.39
C GLY A 46 -23.23 -7.70 23.68
N TRP A 47 -22.20 -8.13 22.93
CA TRP A 47 -21.73 -9.52 22.94
C TRP A 47 -20.73 -9.81 24.05
N TYR A 48 -20.05 -8.77 24.56
CA TYR A 48 -19.04 -8.88 25.61
C TYR A 48 -19.39 -7.95 26.79
N PRO A 49 -19.11 -8.37 28.03
CA PRO A 49 -19.23 -7.49 29.19
C PRO A 49 -18.37 -6.23 29.04
N LYS A 50 -18.86 -5.08 29.53
CA LYS A 50 -18.14 -3.79 29.52
C LYS A 50 -17.06 -3.73 30.61
N THR A 51 -16.25 -4.77 30.70
CA THR A 51 -15.14 -4.92 31.63
C THR A 51 -13.84 -5.16 30.84
N GLY A 52 -12.70 -5.05 31.51
CA GLY A 52 -11.39 -5.34 30.90
C GLY A 52 -11.29 -6.77 30.35
N ASP A 53 -11.85 -7.75 31.06
CA ASP A 53 -11.88 -9.15 30.61
C ASP A 53 -12.74 -9.34 29.35
N GLY A 54 -13.87 -8.64 29.25
CA GLY A 54 -14.70 -8.65 28.04
C GLY A 54 -13.99 -8.02 26.84
N LEU A 55 -13.20 -6.97 27.07
CA LEU A 55 -12.37 -6.36 26.02
C LEU A 55 -11.28 -7.33 25.54
N LEU A 56 -10.60 -8.00 26.48
CA LEU A 56 -9.58 -9.01 26.16
C LEU A 56 -10.18 -10.17 25.35
N ALA A 57 -11.33 -10.69 25.79
CA ALA A 57 -12.06 -11.76 25.10
C ALA A 57 -12.44 -11.36 23.66
N CYS A 58 -12.91 -10.12 23.46
CA CYS A 58 -13.22 -9.60 22.13
C CYS A 58 -11.99 -9.60 21.21
N TYR A 59 -10.83 -9.16 21.71
CA TYR A 59 -9.59 -9.18 20.93
C TYR A 59 -9.13 -10.61 20.62
N ILE A 60 -9.16 -11.52 21.59
CA ILE A 60 -8.77 -12.92 21.37
C ILE A 60 -9.65 -13.54 20.27
N ALA A 61 -10.95 -13.30 20.30
CA ALA A 61 -11.88 -13.75 19.27
C ALA A 61 -11.61 -13.15 17.89
N GLY A 62 -11.09 -11.92 17.82
CA GLY A 62 -10.72 -11.24 16.57
C GLY A 62 -9.40 -11.70 15.95
N LEU A 63 -8.54 -12.44 16.66
CA LEU A 63 -7.22 -12.85 16.16
C LEU A 63 -7.24 -13.60 14.81
N PRO A 64 -8.17 -14.55 14.54
CA PRO A 64 -8.26 -15.19 13.24
C PRO A 64 -8.48 -14.18 12.10
N PHE A 65 -9.31 -13.15 12.34
CA PHE A 65 -9.56 -12.11 11.36
C PHE A 65 -8.31 -11.26 11.08
N LEU A 66 -7.57 -10.88 12.13
CA LEU A 66 -6.31 -10.15 11.98
C LEU A 66 -5.32 -10.93 11.10
N ARG A 67 -5.21 -12.25 11.29
CA ARG A 67 -4.30 -13.10 10.50
C ARG A 67 -4.60 -13.02 9.01
N PHE A 68 -5.86 -13.25 8.63
CA PHE A 68 -6.25 -13.21 7.21
C PHE A 68 -6.17 -11.81 6.62
N ASN A 69 -6.57 -10.78 7.38
CA ASN A 69 -6.47 -9.39 6.94
C ASN A 69 -5.01 -8.96 6.71
N LEU A 70 -4.12 -9.27 7.65
CA LEU A 70 -2.70 -8.94 7.55
C LEU A 70 -2.03 -9.67 6.39
N LEU A 71 -2.29 -10.98 6.21
CA LEU A 71 -1.80 -11.74 5.07
C LEU A 71 -2.29 -11.17 3.73
N GLY A 72 -3.57 -10.79 3.66
CA GLY A 72 -4.13 -10.10 2.51
C GLY A 72 -3.38 -8.81 2.19
N ASN A 73 -3.15 -7.96 3.18
CA ASN A 73 -2.41 -6.70 2.99
C ASN A 73 -0.94 -6.91 2.60
N LEU A 74 -0.27 -7.91 3.19
CA LEU A 74 1.12 -8.26 2.87
C LEU A 74 1.31 -8.70 1.42
N ILE A 75 0.26 -9.21 0.77
CA ILE A 75 0.30 -9.64 -0.63
C ILE A 75 -0.25 -8.56 -1.55
N ALA A 76 -1.47 -8.09 -1.27
CA ALA A 76 -2.19 -7.18 -2.16
C ALA A 76 -1.48 -5.83 -2.30
N VAL A 77 -1.01 -5.23 -1.20
CA VAL A 77 -0.40 -3.90 -1.22
C VAL A 77 0.89 -3.86 -2.05
N PRO A 78 1.89 -4.75 -1.87
CA PRO A 78 3.08 -4.71 -2.71
C PRO A 78 2.78 -5.01 -4.17
N VAL A 79 1.89 -5.99 -4.46
CA VAL A 79 1.53 -6.35 -5.84
C VAL A 79 0.85 -5.20 -6.56
N ILE A 80 -0.17 -4.60 -5.95
CA ILE A 80 -0.93 -3.51 -6.55
C ILE A 80 -0.06 -2.27 -6.69
N SER A 81 0.66 -1.87 -5.64
CA SER A 81 1.49 -0.68 -5.68
C SER A 81 2.64 -0.81 -6.69
N ALA A 82 3.34 -1.95 -6.74
CA ALA A 82 4.39 -2.17 -7.72
C ALA A 82 3.83 -2.14 -9.15
N THR A 83 2.69 -2.79 -9.40
CA THR A 83 2.06 -2.80 -10.72
C THR A 83 1.65 -1.40 -11.15
N PHE A 84 0.99 -0.66 -10.26
CA PHE A 84 0.57 0.72 -10.49
C PHE A 84 1.75 1.63 -10.79
N LEU A 85 2.81 1.60 -9.98
CA LEU A 85 4.01 2.43 -10.17
C LEU A 85 4.73 2.11 -11.49
N ASN A 86 4.78 0.84 -11.89
CA ASN A 86 5.36 0.43 -13.17
C ASN A 86 4.53 0.91 -14.37
N ILE A 87 3.19 0.77 -14.30
CA ILE A 87 2.28 1.28 -15.33
C ILE A 87 2.39 2.81 -15.43
N TRP A 88 2.36 3.50 -14.29
CA TRP A 88 2.49 4.95 -14.22
C TRP A 88 3.81 5.42 -14.83
N LYS A 89 4.90 4.73 -14.54
CA LYS A 89 6.22 4.97 -15.14
C LYS A 89 6.18 4.79 -16.66
N LYS A 90 5.52 3.75 -17.18
CA LYS A 90 5.43 3.50 -18.62
C LYS A 90 4.61 4.58 -19.33
N LEU A 91 3.44 4.92 -18.78
CA LEU A 91 2.54 5.95 -19.29
C LEU A 91 3.19 7.34 -19.28
N SER A 92 3.80 7.74 -18.15
CA SER A 92 4.45 9.05 -18.03
C SER A 92 5.59 9.23 -19.04
N ASN A 93 6.37 8.18 -19.32
CA ASN A 93 7.40 8.24 -20.36
C ASN A 93 6.80 8.36 -21.77
N PHE A 94 5.72 7.62 -22.06
CA PHE A 94 5.04 7.69 -23.36
C PHE A 94 4.48 9.10 -23.62
N VAL A 95 3.77 9.66 -22.64
CA VAL A 95 3.24 11.03 -22.72
C VAL A 95 4.36 12.06 -22.89
N TYR A 96 5.44 11.93 -22.11
CA TYR A 96 6.60 12.80 -22.24
C TYR A 96 7.21 12.77 -23.65
N GLN A 97 7.37 11.57 -24.23
CA GLN A 97 7.93 11.43 -25.58
C GLN A 97 7.00 12.00 -26.65
N LYS A 98 5.69 11.78 -26.55
CA LYS A 98 4.69 12.35 -27.47
C LYS A 98 4.75 13.88 -27.47
N ASN A 99 4.76 14.50 -26.29
CA ASN A 99 4.84 15.95 -26.15
C ASN A 99 6.16 16.51 -26.66
N LYS A 100 7.27 15.80 -26.45
CA LYS A 100 8.59 16.21 -26.96
C LYS A 100 8.62 16.25 -28.49
N ILE A 101 8.06 15.23 -29.16
CA ILE A 101 8.03 15.14 -30.63
C ILE A 101 7.12 16.22 -31.23
N GLN A 102 5.95 16.46 -30.63
CA GLN A 102 5.04 17.51 -31.10
C GLN A 102 5.68 18.90 -31.00
N ASN A 103 6.36 19.20 -29.89
CA ASN A 103 7.02 20.48 -29.68
C ASN A 103 8.28 20.68 -30.54
N SER A 104 8.94 19.63 -31.02
CA SER A 104 10.04 19.76 -31.99
C SER A 104 9.55 20.08 -33.39
N ASN A 105 8.40 19.53 -33.80
CA ASN A 105 7.82 19.76 -35.13
C ASN A 105 7.19 21.15 -35.29
N LEU A 106 6.83 21.81 -34.19
CA LEU A 106 6.30 23.18 -34.16
C LEU A 106 7.38 24.27 -34.21
N LYS A 107 8.67 23.90 -34.13
CA LYS A 107 9.81 24.83 -34.14
C LYS A 107 10.55 24.89 -35.48
N ILE A 108 10.00 24.23 -36.50
CA ILE A 108 10.42 24.28 -37.90
C ILE A 108 9.38 25.09 -38.65
#